data_AF-A0A3N5RJC8-F1
#
_entry.id   AF-A0A3N5RJC8-F1
#
_cell.length_a   1.000
_cell.length_b   1.000
_cell.length_c   1.000
_cell.angle_alpha   90.00
_cell.angle_beta   90.00
_cell.angle_gamma   90.00
#
_symmetry.space_group_name_H-M   'P 1'
#
loop_
_entity.id
_entity.type
_entity.pdbx_description
1 polymer ?
#
loop_
_entity_poly.entity_id
_entity_poly.type
_entity_poly.pdbx_seq_one_letter_code
_entity_poly.pdbx_strand_id
1 'polypeptide(L)' 'MSDPKRVDLKVKQKRAVLVAVVLPGAQRELDDPLDELKGLAKTAGVKPVATLIQNRVNPDPR' A
#
# COMPACT_ATOMS: atom_id res chain seq x y z
N MET A 1 36.65 14.81 9.38
CA MET A 1 35.30 14.25 9.54
C MET A 1 34.72 14.08 8.15
N SER A 2 34.61 12.85 7.66
CA SER A 2 34.15 12.55 6.31
C SER A 2 32.63 12.54 6.28
N ASP A 3 32.04 13.49 5.55
CA ASP A 3 30.62 13.46 5.23
C ASP A 3 30.26 12.11 4.58
N PRO A 4 29.20 11.43 5.02
CA PRO A 4 28.76 10.22 4.35
C PRO A 4 28.36 10.59 2.92
N LYS A 5 29.11 10.04 1.96
CA LYS A 5 28.86 10.19 0.53
C LYS A 5 27.41 9.80 0.24
N ARG A 6 26.64 10.75 -0.30
CA ARG A 6 25.23 10.68 -0.74
C ARG A 6 24.86 9.48 -1.64
N VAL A 7 25.82 8.62 -1.96
CA VAL A 7 25.76 7.54 -2.93
C VAL A 7 25.12 6.27 -2.33
N ASP A 8 25.17 6.09 -1.00
CA ASP A 8 24.67 4.87 -0.34
C ASP A 8 23.17 4.91 0.03
N LEU A 9 22.49 6.05 -0.17
CA LEU A 9 21.04 6.18 0.06
C LEU A 9 20.22 6.03 -1.22
N LYS A 10 20.69 5.27 -2.20
CA LYS A 10 19.80 4.68 -3.21
C LYS A 10 19.02 3.52 -2.57
N VAL A 11 18.13 3.83 -1.63
CA VAL A 11 17.06 2.92 -1.25
C VAL A 11 16.33 2.59 -2.54
N LYS A 12 16.48 1.35 -3.04
CA LYS A 12 15.69 0.86 -4.17
C LYS A 12 14.23 1.08 -3.80
N GLN A 13 13.57 2.00 -4.48
CA GLN A 13 12.17 2.34 -4.22
C GLN A 13 11.36 1.04 -4.31
N LYS A 14 10.85 0.57 -3.16
CA LYS A 14 10.16 -0.73 -3.09
C LYS A 14 8.86 -0.60 -3.85
N ARG A 15 8.62 -1.49 -4.82
CA ARG A 15 7.36 -1.51 -5.56
C ARG A 15 6.35 -2.38 -4.81
N ALA A 16 5.09 -1.97 -4.77
CA ALA A 16 4.03 -2.75 -4.13
C ALA A 16 2.73 -2.74 -4.93
N VAL A 17 1.95 -3.82 -4.79
CA VAL A 17 0.54 -3.87 -5.18
C VAL A 17 -0.27 -3.70 -3.91
N LEU A 18 -1.21 -2.75 -3.89
CA LEU A 18 -2.08 -2.54 -2.74
C LEU A 18 -3.38 -3.31 -2.95
N VAL A 19 -3.85 -4.03 -1.92
CA VAL A 19 -5.04 -4.87 -2.02
C VAL A 19 -6.00 -4.55 -0.87
N ALA A 20 -7.27 -4.33 -1.20
CA ALA A 20 -8.34 -4.21 -0.21
C ALA A 20 -9.31 -5.38 -0.36
N VAL A 21 -9.72 -5.96 0.76
CA VAL A 21 -10.84 -6.91 0.83
C VAL A 21 -11.99 -6.23 1.57
N VAL A 22 -13.16 -6.28 0.95
CA VAL A 22 -14.41 -5.72 1.49
C VAL A 22 -15.33 -6.90 1.81
N LEU A 23 -15.74 -7.00 3.07
CA LEU A 23 -16.62 -8.05 3.57
C LEU A 23 -18.08 -7.58 3.53
N PRO A 24 -19.07 -8.49 3.44
CA PRO A 24 -20.47 -8.14 3.55
C PRO A 24 -20.75 -7.45 4.87
N GLY A 25 -21.57 -6.40 4.86
CA GLY A 25 -21.90 -5.63 6.06
C GLY A 25 -20.76 -4.75 6.59
N ALA A 26 -19.56 -4.81 6.01
CA ALA A 26 -18.54 -3.79 6.20
C ALA A 26 -18.96 -2.54 5.41
N GLN A 27 -19.97 -1.85 5.92
CA GLN A 27 -20.43 -0.57 5.40
C GLN A 27 -19.25 0.40 5.48
N ARG A 28 -18.75 0.81 4.32
CA ARG A 28 -17.71 1.83 4.22
C ARG A 28 -18.30 3.00 3.47
N GLU A 29 -18.53 4.10 4.18
CA GLU A 29 -18.63 5.44 3.58
C GLU A 29 -17.22 5.89 3.13
N LEU A 30 -16.54 5.06 2.33
CA LEU A 30 -15.23 5.38 1.76
C LEU A 30 -15.36 5.24 0.25
N ASP A 31 -15.28 6.36 -0.45
CA ASP A 31 -15.27 6.42 -1.91
C ASP A 31 -14.11 5.58 -2.50
N ASP A 32 -12.98 5.49 -1.79
CA ASP A 32 -11.84 4.62 -2.11
C ASP A 32 -11.24 3.96 -0.84
N PRO A 33 -11.44 2.63 -0.65
CA PRO A 33 -10.88 1.87 0.48
C PRO A 33 -9.35 1.86 0.59
N LEU A 34 -8.62 2.27 -0.46
CA LEU A 34 -7.16 2.25 -0.50
C LEU A 34 -6.51 3.63 -0.32
N ASP A 35 -7.28 4.71 -0.17
CA ASP A 35 -6.72 6.07 -0.17
C ASP A 35 -5.70 6.29 0.96
N GLU A 36 -6.08 5.96 2.19
CA GLU A 36 -5.18 6.06 3.35
C GLU A 36 -3.94 5.17 3.18
N LEU A 37 -4.13 3.93 2.73
CA LEU A 37 -3.02 2.98 2.53
C LEU A 37 -2.04 3.46 1.45
N LYS A 38 -2.52 4.16 0.41
CA LYS A 38 -1.65 4.82 -0.58
C LYS A 38 -0.79 5.90 0.06
N GLY A 39 -1.36 6.71 0.96
CA GLY A 39 -0.64 7.73 1.73
C GLY A 39 0.47 7.11 2.58
N LEU A 40 0.14 6.07 3.35
CA LEU A 40 1.09 5.34 4.18
C LEU A 40 2.22 4.71 3.36
N ALA A 41 1.90 4.06 2.23
CA ALA A 41 2.89 3.46 1.34
C ALA A 41 3.88 4.50 0.80
N LYS A 42 3.40 5.68 0.39
CA LYS A 42 4.26 6.77 -0.08
C LYS A 42 5.21 7.25 1.01
N THR A 43 4.71 7.47 2.23
CA THR A 43 5.52 7.88 3.39
C THR A 43 6.59 6.83 3.74
N ALA A 44 6.30 5.55 3.56
CA ALA A 44 7.24 4.45 3.74
C ALA A 44 8.27 4.30 2.60
N GLY A 45 8.28 5.18 1.60
CA GLY A 45 9.17 5.09 0.44
C GLY A 45 8.81 3.97 -0.54
N VAL A 46 7.57 3.45 -0.46
CA VAL A 46 7.03 2.44 -1.36
C VAL A 46 6.34 3.13 -2.53
N LYS A 47 6.54 2.59 -3.74
CA LYS A 47 5.83 3.01 -4.96
C LYS A 47 4.71 2.00 -5.27
N PRO A 48 3.44 2.34 -5.01
CA PRO A 48 2.32 1.56 -5.49
C PRO A 48 2.37 1.49 -7.02
N VAL A 49 2.30 0.28 -7.57
CA VAL A 49 2.35 0.05 -9.03
C VAL A 49 1.06 -0.57 -9.56
N ALA A 50 0.21 -1.07 -8.68
CA ALA A 50 -1.14 -1.51 -8.99
C ALA A 50 -2.00 -1.51 -7.72
N THR A 51 -3.31 -1.56 -7.90
CA THR A 51 -4.31 -1.65 -6.83
C THR A 51 -5.33 -2.72 -7.18
N LEU A 52 -5.84 -3.44 -6.18
CA LEU A 52 -6.91 -4.42 -6.33
C LEU A 52 -7.92 -4.28 -5.19
N ILE A 53 -9.20 -4.19 -5.53
CA ILE A 53 -10.28 -4.23 -4.55
C ILE A 53 -11.08 -5.51 -4.80
N GLN A 54 -11.27 -6.31 -3.75
CA GLN A 54 -12.09 -7.53 -3.82
C GLN A 54 -13.24 -7.45 -2.83
N ASN A 55 -14.46 -7.52 -3.35
CA ASN A 55 -15.65 -7.74 -2.52
C ASN A 55 -15.83 -9.26 -2.34
N ARG A 56 -15.65 -9.77 -1.13
CA ARG A 56 -15.64 -11.21 -0.85
C ARG A 56 -16.59 -11.53 0.30
N VAL A 57 -17.55 -12.42 0.04
CA VAL A 57 -18.44 -12.97 1.08
C VAL A 57 -17.69 -13.92 2.01
N ASN A 58 -16.81 -14.75 1.45
CA ASN A 58 -15.97 -15.69 2.18
C ASN A 58 -14.56 -15.63 1.61
N PRO A 59 -13.66 -14.79 2.18
CA PRO A 59 -12.25 -14.77 1.81
C PRO A 59 -11.60 -16.15 2.02
N ASP A 60 -10.53 -16.44 1.29
CA ASP A 60 -9.73 -17.63 1.56
C ASP A 60 -9.16 -17.53 2.99
N PRO A 61 -9.32 -18.55 3.85
CA PRO A 61 -8.80 -18.54 5.21
C PRO A 61 -7.27 -18.67 5.32
N ARG A 62 -6.54 -18.82 4.20
CA ARG A 62 -5.10 -19.07 4.16
C ARG A 62 -4.28 -17.87 3.68
#